data_AF-A0A354BIN9-F1
#
_entry.id   AF-A0A354BIN9-F1
#
_cell.length_a   1.000
_cell.length_b   1.000
_cell.length_c   1.000
_cell.angle_alpha   90.00
_cell.angle_beta   90.00
_cell.angle_gamma   90.00
#
_symmetry.space_group_name_H-M   'P 1'
#
loop_
_entity.id
_entity.type
_entity.pdbx_description
1 polymer ?
#
loop_
_entity_poly.entity_id
_entity_poly.type
_entity_poly.pdbx_seq_one_letter_code
_entity_poly.pdbx_strand_id
1 'polypeptide(L)' 'GDSAVTVAVGRIAQEAEKLVEVTREALYVGIRQAVVGNRLTDISHAVQVYVEAAGFSVVTEFVGHG' A
#
# COMPACT_ATOMS: atom_id res chain seq x y z
N GLY A 1 19.04 -3.82 2.47
CA GLY A 1 18.07 -2.75 2.79
C GLY A 1 17.50 -2.28 1.49
N ASP A 2 16.18 -2.15 1.41
CA ASP A 2 15.45 -1.83 0.18
C ASP A 2 14.28 -0.89 0.51
N SER A 3 14.03 0.10 -0.36
CA SER A 3 13.00 1.11 -0.16
C SER A 3 12.65 1.82 -1.47
N ALA A 4 11.36 2.10 -1.67
CA ALA A 4 10.87 2.92 -2.76
C ALA A 4 9.82 3.93 -2.26
N VAL A 5 9.68 5.05 -2.97
CA VAL A 5 8.66 6.07 -2.70
C VAL A 5 8.17 6.67 -4.01
N THR A 6 6.90 7.06 -4.05
CA THR A 6 6.30 7.79 -5.18
C THR A 6 6.19 9.27 -4.83
N VAL A 7 6.66 10.14 -5.73
CA VAL A 7 6.66 11.60 -5.55
C VAL A 7 6.05 12.26 -6.78
N ALA A 8 5.18 13.25 -6.57
CA ALA A 8 4.59 14.05 -7.63
C ALA A 8 5.63 15.01 -8.24
N VAL A 9 5.64 15.14 -9.57
CA VAL A 9 6.45 16.13 -10.28
C VAL A 9 5.53 17.22 -10.82
N GLY A 10 5.57 18.39 -10.20
CA GLY A 10 4.68 19.51 -10.54
C GLY A 10 3.24 19.29 -10.05
N ARG A 11 2.26 19.81 -10.80
CA ARG A 11 0.83 19.60 -10.54
C ARG A 11 0.38 18.32 -11.26
N ILE A 12 -0.28 17.43 -10.54
CA ILE A 12 -0.82 16.19 -11.08
C ILE A 12 -2.36 16.21 -10.98
N ALA A 13 -3.03 15.26 -11.64
CA ALA A 13 -4.48 15.14 -11.53
C ALA A 13 -4.89 14.70 -10.11
N GLN A 14 -6.07 15.11 -9.65
CA GLN A 14 -6.60 14.77 -8.33
C GLN A 14 -6.66 13.25 -8.08
N GLU A 15 -6.96 12.46 -9.12
CA GLU A 15 -6.95 11.00 -9.04
C GLU A 15 -5.55 10.44 -8.76
N ALA A 16 -4.51 11.03 -9.36
CA ALA A 16 -3.12 10.65 -9.11
C ALA A 16 -2.67 11.06 -7.69
N GLU A 17 -3.11 12.21 -7.18
CA GLU A 17 -2.88 12.60 -5.78
C GLU A 17 -3.49 11.57 -4.83
N LYS A 18 -4.76 11.19 -5.07
CA LYS A 18 -5.47 10.18 -4.30
C LYS A 18 -4.76 8.81 -4.36
N LEU A 19 -4.28 8.39 -5.54
CA LEU A 19 -3.55 7.14 -5.70
C LEU A 19 -2.27 7.10 -4.86
N VAL A 20 -1.46 8.17 -4.91
CA VAL A 20 -0.21 8.27 -4.15
C VAL A 20 -0.48 8.26 -2.66
N GLU A 21 -1.49 9.03 -2.21
CA GLU A 21 -1.88 9.08 -0.80
C GLU A 21 -2.38 7.72 -0.30
N VAL A 22 -3.32 7.09 -1.02
CA VAL A 22 -3.88 5.79 -0.63
C VAL A 22 -2.81 4.69 -0.62
N THR A 23 -1.92 4.67 -1.60
CA THR A 23 -0.81 3.69 -1.64
C THR A 23 0.12 3.85 -0.44
N ARG A 24 0.45 5.09 -0.07
CA ARG A 24 1.30 5.39 1.09
C ARG A 24 0.61 4.98 2.40
N GLU A 25 -0.66 5.30 2.57
CA GLU A 25 -1.41 4.91 3.78
C GLU A 25 -1.56 3.38 3.87
N ALA A 26 -1.79 2.70 2.73
CA ALA A 26 -1.88 1.25 2.67
C ALA A 26 -0.59 0.57 3.16
N LEU A 27 0.59 1.11 2.79
CA LEU A 27 1.87 0.64 3.32
C LEU A 27 1.90 0.68 4.85
N TYR A 28 1.50 1.80 5.46
CA TYR A 28 1.48 1.93 6.92
C TYR A 28 0.40 1.05 7.58
N VAL A 29 -0.76 0.86 6.95
CA VAL A 29 -1.80 -0.09 7.39
C VAL A 29 -1.24 -1.51 7.45
N GLY A 30 -0.52 -1.94 6.40
CA GLY A 30 0.14 -3.25 6.35
C GLY A 30 1.24 -3.39 7.40
N ILE A 31 2.10 -2.39 7.56
CA ILE A 31 3.18 -2.39 8.58
C ILE A 31 2.61 -2.58 9.99
N ARG A 32 1.46 -1.98 10.31
CA ARG A 32 0.80 -2.16 11.62
C ARG A 32 0.38 -3.60 11.90
N GLN A 33 0.23 -4.45 10.87
CA GLN A 33 -0.05 -5.88 11.03
C GLN A 33 1.20 -6.74 11.19
N ALA A 34 2.40 -6.19 10.99
CA ALA A 34 3.67 -6.89 11.16
C ALA A 34 4.05 -7.00 12.65
N VAL A 35 3.23 -7.74 13.42
CA VAL A 35 3.38 -7.95 14.86
C VAL A 35 3.54 -9.45 15.17
N VAL A 36 4.22 -9.77 16.27
CA VAL A 36 4.43 -11.16 16.70
C VAL A 36 3.07 -11.85 16.90
N GLY A 37 2.89 -13.01 16.26
CA GLY A 37 1.66 -13.79 16.30
C GLY A 37 0.78 -13.64 15.04
N ASN A 38 0.96 -12.58 14.26
CA ASN A 38 0.26 -12.41 12.99
C ASN A 38 0.92 -13.22 11.85
N ARG A 39 0.14 -13.45 10.79
CA ARG A 39 0.57 -14.08 9.54
C ARG A 39 0.89 -13.02 8.48
N LEU A 40 1.70 -13.39 7.50
CA LEU A 40 1.95 -12.54 6.32
C LEU A 40 0.66 -12.15 5.59
N THR A 41 -0.32 -13.05 5.56
CA THR A 41 -1.63 -12.80 4.94
C THR A 41 -2.42 -11.70 5.65
N ASP A 42 -2.17 -11.43 6.92
CA ASP A 42 -2.85 -10.35 7.66
C ASP A 42 -2.38 -8.98 7.15
N ILE A 43 -1.10 -8.88 6.76
CA ILE A 43 -0.53 -7.70 6.10
C ILE A 43 -1.20 -7.50 4.74
N SER A 44 -1.23 -8.55 3.90
CA SER A 44 -1.85 -8.49 2.56
C SER A 44 -3.34 -8.15 2.63
N HIS A 45 -4.08 -8.77 3.54
CA HIS A 45 -5.50 -8.51 3.75
C HIS A 45 -5.76 -7.06 4.17
N ALA A 46 -4.97 -6.52 5.10
CA ALA A 46 -5.13 -5.14 5.55
C ALA A 46 -4.83 -4.12 4.44
N VAL A 47 -3.82 -4.39 3.60
CA VAL A 47 -3.53 -3.57 2.40
C VAL A 47 -4.70 -3.62 1.42
N GLN A 48 -5.17 -4.82 1.06
CA GLN A 48 -6.23 -5.02 0.07
C GLN A 48 -7.54 -4.35 0.50
N VAL A 49 -7.99 -4.58 1.74
CA VAL A 49 -9.20 -3.96 2.28
C VAL A 49 -9.12 -2.43 2.22
N TYR A 50 -7.95 -1.85 2.53
CA TYR A 50 -7.77 -0.40 2.51
C TYR A 50 -7.84 0.18 1.10
N VAL A 51 -7.15 -0.42 0.12
CA VAL A 51 -7.12 0.12 -1.24
C VAL A 51 -8.42 -0.11 -2.00
N GLU A 52 -9.09 -1.25 -1.79
CA GLU A 52 -10.38 -1.56 -2.41
C GLU A 52 -11.49 -0.64 -1.90
N ALA A 53 -11.49 -0.32 -0.60
CA ALA A 53 -12.40 0.68 -0.03
C ALA A 53 -12.21 2.09 -0.62
N ALA A 54 -11.00 2.39 -1.12
CA ALA A 54 -10.70 3.63 -1.81
C ALA A 54 -10.99 3.61 -3.33
N GLY A 55 -11.38 2.46 -3.87
CA GLY A 55 -11.69 2.26 -5.29
C GLY A 55 -10.49 1.87 -6.17
N PHE A 56 -9.41 1.36 -5.58
CA PHE A 56 -8.23 0.87 -6.29
C PHE A 56 -8.06 -0.65 -6.13
N SER A 57 -7.17 -1.26 -6.91
CA SER A 57 -6.84 -2.68 -6.86
C SER A 57 -5.38 -2.94 -6.48
N VAL A 58 -5.07 -4.15 -6.02
CA VAL A 58 -3.71 -4.61 -5.71
C VAL A 58 -3.11 -5.34 -6.92
N VAL A 59 -1.83 -5.11 -7.20
CA VAL A 59 -1.06 -5.91 -8.17
C VAL A 59 -0.71 -7.26 -7.54
N THR A 60 -1.02 -8.37 -8.21
CA THR A 60 -0.88 -9.72 -7.64
C THR A 60 0.36 -10.48 -8.10
N GLU A 61 0.99 -9.99 -9.16
CA GLU A 61 2.16 -10.60 -9.80
C GLU A 61 3.48 -10.27 -9.09
N PHE A 62 3.48 -9.24 -8.24
CA PHE A 62 4.64 -8.79 -7.47
C PHE A 62 4.35 -8.80 -5.97
N VAL A 63 5.35 -9.18 -5.18
CA VAL A 63 5.24 -9.30 -3.73
C VAL A 63 6.45 -8.66 -3.04
N GLY A 64 6.29 -8.37 -1.74
CA GLY A 64 7.43 -8.02 -0.89
C GLY A 64 8.35 -9.22 -0.65
N HIS A 65 9.57 -8.96 -0.18
CA HIS A 65 10.58 -9.97 0.13
C HIS A 65 11.30 -9.66 1.45
N GLY A 66 11.93 -10.68 2.01
CA GLY A 66 12.75 -10.62 3.22
C GLY A 66 14.06 -11.35 3.01
#